data_AF-A0A7S3AV15-F1
#
_entry.id   AF-A0A7S3AV15-F1
#
_cell.length_a   1.000
_cell.length_b   1.000
_cell.length_c   1.000
_cell.angle_alpha   90.00
_cell.angle_beta   90.00
_cell.angle_gamma   90.00
#
_symmetry.space_group_name_H-M   'P 1'
#
loop_
_entity.id
_entity.type
_entity.pdbx_description
1 polymer ?
#
loop_
_entity_poly.entity_id
_entity_poly.type
_entity_poly.pdbx_seq_one_letter_code
_entity_poly.pdbx_strand_id
1 'polypeptide(L)'
;RSGRWIEAKRDRFRLMALLGVSGIDLYDVSKWKGEAAWVEENVGVLAWLRSRKTTRLLGVPEAVSFGAERAYVESALEEDYMRSYATMVPQLLTLPRGALFYQGQYDMYDGPLEAEAWLDQLQWPGQRAFAAAERVTLSRPVASREGDARNAPYGWMKSAGGLVWVVLAHASHMVPADQPEAALDMIERWIGGGPLAGGLKVA
;
A
#
# COMPACT_ATOMS: atom_id res chain seq x y z
N ARG A 1 3.48 -16.42 -18.56
CA ARG A 1 2.58 -17.57 -18.82
C ARG A 1 1.22 -17.00 -19.24
N SER A 2 0.96 -16.82 -20.53
CA SER A 2 -0.34 -16.32 -20.98
C SER A 2 -1.42 -17.39 -20.79
N GLY A 3 -2.60 -17.01 -20.28
CA GLY A 3 -3.81 -17.83 -20.31
C GLY A 3 -3.99 -18.86 -19.18
N ARG A 4 -3.10 -18.94 -18.18
CA ARG A 4 -3.24 -19.84 -17.02
C ARG A 4 -3.37 -19.08 -15.69
N TRP A 5 -4.21 -18.04 -15.68
CA TRP A 5 -4.33 -17.10 -14.56
C TRP A 5 -4.96 -17.73 -13.32
N ILE A 6 -5.97 -18.56 -13.49
CA ILE A 6 -6.60 -19.32 -12.39
C ILE A 6 -5.60 -20.26 -11.71
N GLU A 7 -4.83 -21.02 -12.50
CA GLU A 7 -3.78 -21.91 -11.95
C GLU A 7 -2.70 -21.11 -11.23
N ALA A 8 -2.22 -20.02 -11.83
CA ALA A 8 -1.26 -19.13 -11.20
C ALA A 8 -1.78 -18.53 -9.89
N LYS A 9 -3.08 -18.18 -9.82
CA LYS A 9 -3.71 -17.68 -8.59
C LYS A 9 -3.60 -18.76 -7.53
N ARG A 10 -4.07 -19.98 -7.83
CA ARG A 10 -4.02 -21.11 -6.90
C ARG A 10 -2.60 -21.39 -6.40
N ASP A 11 -1.61 -21.35 -7.27
CA ASP A 11 -0.21 -21.55 -6.89
C ASP A 11 0.30 -20.44 -5.97
N ARG A 12 -0.02 -19.17 -6.23
CA ARG A 12 0.29 -18.05 -5.33
C ARG A 12 -0.37 -18.26 -3.96
N PHE A 13 -1.65 -18.58 -3.91
CA PHE A 13 -2.36 -18.78 -2.64
C PHE A 13 -1.83 -19.98 -1.86
N ARG A 14 -1.41 -21.06 -2.53
CA ARG A 14 -0.71 -22.18 -1.88
C ARG A 14 0.60 -21.75 -1.25
N LEU A 15 1.41 -20.96 -1.95
CA LEU A 15 2.65 -20.41 -1.39
C LEU A 15 2.38 -19.54 -0.17
N MET A 16 1.40 -18.64 -0.25
CA MET A 16 1.03 -17.78 0.87
C MET A 16 0.50 -18.59 2.07
N ALA A 17 -0.30 -19.64 1.82
CA ALA A 17 -0.75 -20.53 2.87
C ALA A 17 0.43 -21.25 3.57
N LEU A 18 1.40 -21.75 2.80
CA LEU A 18 2.61 -22.37 3.35
C LEU A 18 3.44 -21.41 4.20
N LEU A 19 3.61 -20.17 3.75
CA LEU A 19 4.27 -19.12 4.55
C LEU A 19 3.47 -18.84 5.83
N GLY A 20 2.15 -18.81 5.74
CA GLY A 20 1.25 -18.60 6.88
C GLY A 20 1.28 -19.72 7.93
N VAL A 21 1.65 -20.96 7.56
CA VAL A 21 1.83 -22.07 8.53
C VAL A 21 2.90 -21.75 9.56
N SER A 22 3.87 -20.88 9.21
CA SER A 22 4.86 -20.42 10.18
C SER A 22 4.20 -19.76 11.38
N GLY A 23 3.05 -19.08 11.22
CA GLY A 23 2.43 -18.26 12.25
C GLY A 23 2.73 -16.77 12.09
N ILE A 24 3.55 -16.37 11.11
CA ILE A 24 3.80 -14.96 10.78
C ILE A 24 2.54 -14.31 10.17
N ASP A 25 2.30 -13.03 10.48
CA ASP A 25 1.32 -12.25 9.74
C ASP A 25 1.90 -11.78 8.40
N LEU A 26 1.24 -12.13 7.29
CA LEU A 26 1.73 -11.77 5.96
C LEU A 26 1.40 -10.31 5.60
N TYR A 27 0.48 -9.69 6.33
CA TYR A 27 0.24 -8.25 6.23
C TYR A 27 1.30 -7.44 6.99
N ASP A 28 1.91 -8.04 8.02
CA ASP A 28 2.94 -7.45 8.87
C ASP A 28 3.91 -8.53 9.37
N VAL A 29 5.01 -8.74 8.65
CA VAL A 29 5.98 -9.79 8.98
C VAL A 29 6.72 -9.55 10.30
N SER A 30 6.55 -8.38 10.93
CA SER A 30 7.05 -8.12 12.28
C SER A 30 6.13 -8.70 13.37
N LYS A 31 4.92 -9.15 13.02
CA LYS A 31 3.89 -9.67 13.92
C LYS A 31 3.66 -11.18 13.73
N TRP A 32 3.08 -11.80 14.76
CA TRP A 32 2.70 -13.21 14.78
C TRP A 32 1.19 -13.37 14.95
N LYS A 33 0.55 -14.18 14.10
CA LYS A 33 -0.90 -14.47 14.07
C LYS A 33 -1.45 -15.22 15.29
N GLY A 34 -0.60 -15.56 16.27
CA GLY A 34 -1.03 -16.13 17.55
C GLY A 34 -2.01 -15.25 18.33
N GLU A 35 -2.13 -13.98 17.94
CA GLU A 35 -3.23 -13.08 18.29
C GLU A 35 -4.09 -12.82 17.04
N ALA A 36 -5.41 -12.93 17.16
CA ALA A 36 -6.38 -12.85 16.07
C ALA A 36 -6.55 -11.41 15.54
N ALA A 37 -5.50 -10.81 14.98
CA ALA A 37 -5.41 -9.37 14.72
C ALA A 37 -6.51 -8.83 13.76
N TRP A 38 -6.75 -9.47 12.61
CA TRP A 38 -7.66 -8.90 11.60
C TRP A 38 -9.14 -8.88 11.99
N VAL A 39 -9.62 -9.96 12.62
CA VAL A 39 -11.04 -10.07 13.00
C VAL A 39 -11.32 -9.20 14.22
N GLU A 40 -10.46 -9.23 15.24
CA GLU A 40 -10.66 -8.47 16.48
C GLU A 40 -10.63 -6.94 16.25
N GLU A 41 -9.70 -6.45 15.43
CA GLU A 41 -9.57 -5.01 15.13
C GLU A 41 -10.80 -4.45 14.38
N ASN A 42 -11.51 -5.27 13.61
CA ASN A 42 -12.57 -4.80 12.71
C ASN A 42 -14.00 -5.15 13.19
N VAL A 43 -14.19 -5.94 14.25
CA VAL A 43 -15.54 -6.29 14.75
C VAL A 43 -16.37 -5.04 15.05
N GLY A 44 -15.76 -4.03 15.68
CA GLY A 44 -16.44 -2.79 16.05
C GLY A 44 -16.93 -2.01 14.83
N VAL A 45 -16.08 -1.83 13.82
CA VAL A 45 -16.42 -1.13 12.57
C VAL A 45 -17.53 -1.87 11.82
N LEU A 46 -17.41 -3.20 11.71
CA LEU A 46 -18.43 -4.02 11.06
C LEU A 46 -19.78 -3.95 11.78
N ALA A 47 -19.78 -4.04 13.11
CA ALA A 47 -21.00 -3.91 13.90
C ALA A 47 -21.64 -2.53 13.74
N TRP A 48 -20.82 -1.47 13.76
CA TRP A 48 -21.30 -0.10 13.56
C TRP A 48 -21.92 0.11 12.18
N LEU A 49 -21.24 -0.32 11.11
CA LEU A 49 -21.71 -0.21 9.72
C LEU A 49 -22.96 -1.06 9.43
N ARG A 50 -23.17 -2.14 10.19
CA ARG A 50 -24.37 -3.00 10.09
C ARG A 50 -25.54 -2.52 10.94
N SER A 51 -25.32 -1.56 11.85
CA SER A 51 -26.38 -1.11 12.75
C SER A 51 -27.48 -0.39 11.98
N ARG A 52 -28.75 -0.61 12.36
CA ARG A 52 -29.91 0.07 11.73
C ARG A 52 -29.80 1.60 11.78
N LYS A 53 -29.21 2.13 12.86
CA LYS A 53 -28.98 3.55 13.02
C LYS A 53 -28.04 4.07 11.92
N THR A 54 -26.90 3.42 11.74
CA THR A 54 -25.90 3.82 10.74
C THR A 54 -26.41 3.60 9.33
N THR A 55 -27.02 2.45 9.01
CA THR A 55 -27.51 2.18 7.65
C THR A 55 -28.60 3.15 7.23
N ARG A 56 -29.53 3.50 8.13
CA ARG A 56 -30.55 4.54 7.88
C ARG A 56 -29.94 5.92 7.67
N LEU A 57 -28.96 6.29 8.50
CA LEU A 57 -28.28 7.58 8.38
C LEU A 57 -27.55 7.71 7.03
N LEU A 58 -26.94 6.63 6.55
CA LEU A 58 -26.23 6.58 5.27
C LEU A 58 -27.15 6.33 4.06
N GLY A 59 -28.45 6.15 4.26
CA GLY A 59 -29.41 5.88 3.17
C GLY A 59 -29.24 4.49 2.52
N VAL A 60 -28.64 3.53 3.23
CA VAL A 60 -28.44 2.16 2.72
C VAL A 60 -29.79 1.41 2.74
N PRO A 61 -30.24 0.80 1.62
CA PRO A 61 -31.48 0.02 1.59
C PRO A 61 -31.47 -1.13 2.61
N GLU A 62 -32.61 -1.41 3.25
CA GLU A 62 -32.68 -2.44 4.31
C GLU A 62 -32.31 -3.86 3.84
N ALA A 63 -32.45 -4.14 2.53
CA ALA A 63 -32.07 -5.41 1.92
C ALA A 63 -30.54 -5.57 1.77
N VAL A 64 -29.76 -4.52 1.97
CA VAL A 64 -28.30 -4.51 1.80
C VAL A 64 -27.62 -4.49 3.16
N SER A 65 -26.72 -5.44 3.38
CA SER A 65 -25.88 -5.50 4.58
C SER A 65 -24.42 -5.31 4.21
N PHE A 66 -23.69 -4.53 5.02
CA PHE A 66 -22.27 -4.32 4.83
C PHE A 66 -21.46 -5.59 5.12
N GLY A 67 -20.47 -5.86 4.27
CA GLY A 67 -19.43 -6.87 4.50
C GLY A 67 -18.11 -6.34 3.97
N ALA A 68 -17.01 -6.67 4.64
CA ALA A 68 -15.67 -6.24 4.22
C ALA A 68 -15.32 -6.78 2.82
N GLU A 69 -15.62 -8.06 2.57
CA GLU A 69 -15.37 -8.72 1.30
C GLU A 69 -16.54 -9.62 0.89
N ARG A 70 -16.60 -10.00 -0.39
CA ARG A 70 -17.64 -10.88 -0.96
C ARG A 70 -17.02 -11.95 -1.85
N ALA A 71 -17.08 -13.20 -1.40
CA ALA A 71 -16.52 -14.35 -2.12
C ALA A 71 -17.02 -14.48 -3.57
N TYR A 72 -18.28 -14.15 -3.86
CA TYR A 72 -18.79 -14.24 -5.23
C TYR A 72 -18.12 -13.22 -6.19
N VAL A 73 -17.72 -12.04 -5.69
CA VAL A 73 -16.98 -11.05 -6.48
C VAL A 73 -15.56 -11.54 -6.71
N GLU A 74 -14.93 -12.09 -5.67
CA GLU A 74 -13.59 -12.66 -5.79
C GLU A 74 -13.54 -13.81 -6.82
N SER A 75 -14.53 -14.69 -6.81
CA SER A 75 -14.67 -15.77 -7.78
C SER A 75 -14.92 -15.24 -9.20
N ALA A 76 -15.72 -14.18 -9.35
CA ALA A 76 -15.99 -13.57 -10.65
C ALA A 76 -14.74 -12.93 -11.29
N LEU A 77 -13.74 -12.55 -10.47
CA LEU A 77 -12.49 -11.93 -10.91
C LEU A 77 -11.28 -12.89 -10.85
N GLU A 78 -11.51 -14.21 -10.74
CA GLU A 78 -10.43 -15.19 -10.58
C GLU A 78 -9.42 -15.17 -11.75
N GLU A 79 -9.89 -14.91 -12.97
CA GLU A 79 -9.06 -14.82 -14.17
C GLU A 79 -8.20 -13.55 -14.24
N ASP A 80 -8.63 -12.47 -13.59
CA ASP A 80 -7.92 -11.19 -13.60
C ASP A 80 -6.78 -11.15 -12.57
N TYR A 81 -6.89 -11.95 -11.50
CA TYR A 81 -6.02 -11.87 -10.33
C TYR A 81 -4.51 -11.95 -10.65
N MET A 82 -4.11 -12.88 -11.53
CA MET A 82 -2.70 -13.08 -11.89
C MET A 82 -2.34 -12.52 -13.27
N ARG A 83 -3.25 -11.78 -13.89
CA ARG A 83 -2.96 -11.08 -15.13
C ARG A 83 -2.06 -9.88 -14.83
N SER A 84 -0.99 -9.71 -15.61
CA SER A 84 -0.12 -8.54 -15.43
C SER A 84 -0.77 -7.30 -16.05
N TYR A 85 -0.85 -6.24 -15.25
CA TYR A 85 -1.24 -4.89 -15.68
C TYR A 85 -0.05 -3.93 -15.70
N ALA A 86 1.18 -4.43 -15.51
CA ALA A 86 2.40 -3.62 -15.47
C ALA A 86 2.57 -2.77 -16.75
N THR A 87 2.09 -3.24 -17.89
CA THR A 87 2.13 -2.51 -19.17
C THR A 87 1.28 -1.23 -19.20
N MET A 88 0.35 -1.05 -18.25
CA MET A 88 -0.45 0.16 -18.12
C MET A 88 0.27 1.25 -17.31
N VAL A 89 1.19 0.86 -16.41
CA VAL A 89 1.91 1.77 -15.52
C VAL A 89 2.67 2.86 -16.29
N PRO A 90 3.41 2.58 -17.40
CA PRO A 90 4.16 3.61 -18.11
C PRO A 90 3.30 4.79 -18.57
N GLN A 91 2.02 4.56 -18.89
CA GLN A 91 1.11 5.64 -19.28
C GLN A 91 0.88 6.62 -18.12
N LEU A 92 0.74 6.11 -16.89
CA LEU A 92 0.60 6.93 -15.68
C LEU A 92 1.88 7.72 -15.39
N LEU A 93 3.05 7.12 -15.61
CA LEU A 93 4.34 7.77 -15.38
C LEU A 93 4.63 8.91 -16.37
N THR A 94 3.96 8.95 -17.52
CA THR A 94 4.08 10.05 -18.49
C THR A 94 3.15 11.23 -18.21
N LEU A 95 2.24 11.12 -17.24
CA LEU A 95 1.37 12.22 -16.85
C LEU A 95 2.17 13.34 -16.17
N PRO A 96 1.73 14.62 -16.23
CA PRO A 96 2.47 15.74 -15.63
C PRO A 96 2.81 15.57 -14.14
N ARG A 97 1.94 14.89 -13.38
CA ARG A 97 2.17 14.59 -11.96
C ARG A 97 2.92 13.28 -11.73
N GLY A 98 3.00 12.41 -12.74
CA GLY A 98 3.51 11.05 -12.59
C GLY A 98 2.64 10.19 -11.65
N ALA A 99 3.26 9.25 -10.95
CA ALA A 99 2.60 8.40 -9.98
C ALA A 99 3.38 8.32 -8.65
N LEU A 100 2.63 8.37 -7.54
CA LEU A 100 3.10 8.00 -6.22
C LEU A 100 2.78 6.53 -5.98
N PHE A 101 3.81 5.75 -5.69
CA PHE A 101 3.70 4.34 -5.32
C PHE A 101 4.31 4.19 -3.92
N TYR A 102 3.52 3.77 -2.93
CA TYR A 102 3.98 3.71 -1.55
C TYR A 102 3.62 2.38 -0.89
N GLN A 103 4.49 1.93 0.01
CA GLN A 103 4.37 0.61 0.66
C GLN A 103 4.85 0.67 2.11
N GLY A 104 4.31 -0.22 2.93
CA GLY A 104 4.82 -0.46 4.29
C GLY A 104 6.00 -1.42 4.26
N GLN A 105 7.01 -1.15 5.08
CA GLN A 105 8.23 -1.95 5.17
C GLN A 105 7.97 -3.44 5.50
N TYR A 106 6.91 -3.74 6.24
CA TYR A 106 6.61 -5.09 6.75
C TYR A 106 5.53 -5.84 5.97
N ASP A 107 5.03 -5.28 4.87
CA ASP A 107 4.08 -5.99 4.00
C ASP A 107 4.77 -7.09 3.20
N MET A 108 4.19 -8.29 3.17
CA MET A 108 4.66 -9.41 2.36
C MET A 108 3.78 -9.67 1.13
N TYR A 109 2.57 -9.12 1.07
CA TYR A 109 1.71 -9.32 -0.09
C TYR A 109 2.14 -8.44 -1.25
N ASP A 110 2.34 -7.15 -0.97
CA ASP A 110 2.65 -6.10 -1.94
C ASP A 110 3.76 -5.20 -1.38
N GLY A 111 4.79 -5.82 -0.81
CA GLY A 111 5.89 -5.17 -0.11
C GLY A 111 6.98 -4.55 -0.99
N PRO A 112 7.97 -3.88 -0.36
CA PRO A 112 9.07 -3.25 -1.08
C PRO A 112 9.90 -4.21 -1.93
N LEU A 113 10.07 -5.46 -1.49
CA LEU A 113 10.88 -6.44 -2.20
C LEU A 113 10.22 -6.89 -3.50
N GLU A 114 8.92 -7.20 -3.43
CA GLU A 114 8.10 -7.56 -4.58
C GLU A 114 8.01 -6.38 -5.55
N ALA A 115 7.87 -5.16 -5.03
CA ALA A 115 7.89 -3.94 -5.83
C ALA A 115 9.19 -3.73 -6.59
N GLU A 116 10.33 -3.82 -5.90
CA GLU A 116 11.64 -3.66 -6.51
C GLU A 116 11.79 -4.62 -7.69
N ALA A 117 11.42 -5.89 -7.50
CA ALA A 117 11.56 -6.93 -8.51
C ALA A 117 10.79 -6.65 -9.81
N TRP A 118 9.58 -6.07 -9.74
CA TRP A 118 8.81 -5.74 -10.95
C TRP A 118 9.13 -4.35 -11.50
N LEU A 119 9.47 -3.37 -10.64
CA LEU A 119 9.91 -2.04 -11.06
C LEU A 119 11.22 -2.09 -11.83
N ASP A 120 12.15 -2.97 -11.45
CA ASP A 120 13.42 -3.19 -12.17
C ASP A 120 13.20 -3.71 -13.59
N GLN A 121 12.11 -4.46 -13.81
CA GLN A 121 11.76 -5.03 -15.12
C GLN A 121 10.85 -4.13 -15.95
N LEU A 122 10.15 -3.18 -15.33
CA LEU A 122 9.21 -2.31 -16.00
C LEU A 122 9.93 -1.52 -17.10
N GLN A 123 9.34 -1.50 -18.30
CA GLN A 123 9.88 -0.78 -19.45
C GLN A 123 9.18 0.56 -19.60
N TRP A 124 9.91 1.66 -19.37
CA TRP A 124 9.44 3.03 -19.61
C TRP A 124 10.62 3.99 -19.84
N PRO A 125 10.41 5.18 -20.43
CA PRO A 125 11.49 6.11 -20.74
C PRO A 125 12.37 6.50 -19.53
N GLY A 126 11.78 6.48 -18.33
CA GLY A 126 12.44 6.83 -17.07
C GLY A 126 13.22 5.70 -16.40
N GLN A 127 13.18 4.46 -16.91
CA GLN A 127 13.71 3.27 -16.22
C GLN A 127 15.18 3.43 -15.81
N ARG A 128 16.04 3.89 -16.73
CA ARG A 128 17.49 4.06 -16.45
C ARG A 128 17.76 5.13 -15.40
N ALA A 129 17.04 6.24 -15.48
CA ALA A 129 17.16 7.32 -14.50
C ALA A 129 16.66 6.87 -13.12
N PHE A 130 15.55 6.11 -13.08
CA PHE A 130 15.04 5.54 -11.85
C PHE A 130 16.00 4.53 -11.26
N ALA A 131 16.53 3.59 -12.03
CA ALA A 131 17.51 2.62 -11.55
C ALA A 131 18.72 3.30 -10.88
N ALA A 132 19.22 4.38 -11.48
CA ALA A 132 20.36 5.17 -10.98
C ALA A 132 20.02 6.15 -9.84
N ALA A 133 18.74 6.41 -9.55
CA ALA A 133 18.34 7.37 -8.52
C ALA A 133 18.68 6.86 -7.11
N GLU A 134 19.18 7.77 -6.28
CA GLU A 134 19.45 7.48 -4.87
C GLU A 134 18.17 7.47 -4.04
N ARG A 135 18.21 6.72 -2.93
CA ARG A 135 17.15 6.74 -1.93
C ARG A 135 17.36 7.95 -1.02
N VAL A 136 16.32 8.74 -0.80
CA VAL A 136 16.33 9.93 0.04
C VAL A 136 15.45 9.69 1.27
N THR A 137 16.00 9.87 2.46
CA THR A 137 15.25 9.75 3.72
C THR A 137 14.11 10.77 3.77
N LEU A 138 12.92 10.32 4.13
CA LEU A 138 11.77 11.17 4.42
C LEU A 138 11.67 11.40 5.93
N SER A 139 11.46 12.66 6.29
CA SER A 139 11.28 13.08 7.68
C SER A 139 10.14 14.09 7.80
N ARG A 140 9.46 14.05 8.95
CA ARG A 140 8.40 14.99 9.31
C ARG A 140 8.68 15.65 10.66
N PRO A 141 8.17 16.86 10.91
CA PRO A 141 8.18 17.44 12.23
C PRO A 141 7.45 16.55 13.23
N VAL A 142 8.04 16.38 14.40
CA VAL A 142 7.41 15.77 15.57
C VAL A 142 7.50 16.73 16.74
N ALA A 143 6.43 16.81 17.53
CA ALA A 143 6.42 17.60 18.74
C ALA A 143 7.46 17.04 19.73
N SER A 144 8.35 17.90 20.23
CA SER A 144 9.22 17.55 21.34
C SER A 144 8.70 18.16 22.64
N ARG A 145 8.95 17.50 23.77
CA ARG A 145 8.63 18.03 25.11
C ARG A 145 9.40 19.31 25.45
N GLU A 146 10.46 19.59 24.71
CA GLU A 146 11.38 20.72 24.91
C GLU A 146 10.99 21.97 24.10
N GLY A 147 9.92 21.89 23.28
CA GLY A 147 9.43 23.01 22.46
C GLY A 147 10.14 23.16 21.11
N ASP A 148 11.26 22.49 20.90
CA ASP A 148 11.97 22.48 19.61
C ASP A 148 11.39 21.41 18.67
N ALA A 149 10.86 21.82 17.52
CA ALA A 149 10.41 20.88 16.50
C ALA A 149 11.62 20.07 15.99
N ARG A 150 11.60 18.75 16.21
CA ARG A 150 12.60 17.83 15.64
C ARG A 150 12.01 17.16 14.42
N ASN A 151 12.82 16.90 13.40
CA ASN A 151 12.41 16.09 12.26
C ASN A 151 12.71 14.62 12.56
N ALA A 152 11.67 13.78 12.62
CA ALA A 152 11.82 12.34 12.77
C ALA A 152 11.74 11.68 11.38
N PRO A 153 12.70 10.78 11.04
CA PRO A 153 12.61 9.98 9.84
C PRO A 153 11.45 8.99 9.93
N TYR A 154 10.74 8.78 8.83
CA TYR A 154 9.62 7.84 8.77
C TYR A 154 9.68 6.89 7.57
N GLY A 155 10.72 7.00 6.74
CA GLY A 155 10.86 6.18 5.55
C GLY A 155 11.88 6.74 4.59
N TRP A 156 11.84 6.26 3.35
CA TRP A 156 12.65 6.79 2.26
C TRP A 156 11.85 6.84 0.96
N MET A 157 12.29 7.68 0.04
CA MET A 157 11.77 7.73 -1.33
C MET A 157 12.87 7.51 -2.35
N LYS A 158 12.50 7.02 -3.53
CA LYS A 158 13.32 6.99 -4.74
C LYS A 158 12.47 7.57 -5.87
N SER A 159 13.00 8.53 -6.62
CA SER A 159 12.21 9.25 -7.62
C SER A 159 13.00 9.54 -8.89
N ALA A 160 12.43 9.21 -10.03
CA ALA A 160 12.85 9.66 -11.35
C ALA A 160 11.82 9.26 -12.41
N GLY A 161 11.81 9.97 -13.54
CA GLY A 161 11.07 9.52 -14.73
C GLY A 161 9.57 9.35 -14.50
N GLY A 162 8.98 10.24 -13.70
CA GLY A 162 7.55 10.24 -13.36
C GLY A 162 7.13 9.26 -12.27
N LEU A 163 8.04 8.44 -11.73
CA LEU A 163 7.75 7.55 -10.61
C LEU A 163 8.33 8.13 -9.33
N VAL A 164 7.49 8.25 -8.30
CA VAL A 164 7.88 8.47 -6.92
C VAL A 164 7.56 7.20 -6.13
N TRP A 165 8.58 6.46 -5.73
CA TRP A 165 8.42 5.26 -4.91
C TRP A 165 8.78 5.57 -3.46
N VAL A 166 7.90 5.27 -2.52
CA VAL A 166 8.07 5.52 -1.08
C VAL A 166 7.94 4.23 -0.29
N VAL A 167 8.84 4.02 0.66
CA VAL A 167 8.73 2.94 1.64
C VAL A 167 8.71 3.55 3.03
N LEU A 168 7.61 3.29 3.76
CA LEU A 168 7.43 3.77 5.12
C LEU A 168 7.96 2.74 6.12
N ALA A 169 8.85 3.20 6.99
CA ALA A 169 9.43 2.37 8.04
C ALA A 169 8.37 2.04 9.11
N HIS A 170 8.46 0.85 9.69
CA HIS A 170 7.55 0.39 10.73
C HIS A 170 6.05 0.46 10.33
N ALA A 171 5.74 0.12 9.08
CA ALA A 171 4.38 0.07 8.55
C ALA A 171 4.10 -1.27 7.88
N SER A 172 2.87 -1.75 8.03
CA SER A 172 2.35 -2.98 7.42
C SER A 172 1.71 -2.69 6.05
N HIS A 173 0.97 -3.67 5.52
CA HIS A 173 0.11 -3.51 4.36
C HIS A 173 -0.82 -2.29 4.45
N MET A 174 -1.32 -1.98 5.66
CA MET A 174 -2.21 -0.84 5.89
C MET A 174 -1.44 0.38 6.43
N VAL A 175 -0.55 0.94 5.60
CA VAL A 175 0.32 2.08 5.97
C VAL A 175 -0.36 3.17 6.81
N PRO A 176 -1.55 3.70 6.46
CA PRO A 176 -2.18 4.76 7.27
C PRO A 176 -2.67 4.31 8.64
N ALA A 177 -2.87 3.00 8.86
CA ALA A 177 -3.24 2.46 10.16
C ALA A 177 -2.01 2.39 11.09
N ASP A 178 -0.85 1.97 10.57
CA ASP A 178 0.37 1.83 11.39
C ASP A 178 1.12 3.16 11.59
N GLN A 179 1.14 4.01 10.56
CA GLN A 179 1.89 5.27 10.54
C GLN A 179 1.01 6.45 10.07
N PRO A 180 -0.07 6.78 10.80
CA PRO A 180 -1.08 7.75 10.35
C PRO A 180 -0.51 9.13 10.04
N GLU A 181 0.36 9.68 10.89
CA GLU A 181 0.92 11.02 10.65
C GLU A 181 1.97 11.04 9.54
N ALA A 182 2.70 9.94 9.33
CA ALA A 182 3.64 9.83 8.22
C ALA A 182 2.89 9.68 6.88
N ALA A 183 1.83 8.88 6.86
CA ALA A 183 0.95 8.75 5.71
C ALA A 183 0.30 10.09 5.36
N LEU A 184 -0.18 10.84 6.36
CA LEU A 184 -0.75 12.17 6.16
C LEU A 184 0.28 13.15 5.57
N ASP A 185 1.48 13.25 6.18
CA ASP A 185 2.56 14.12 5.69
C ASP A 185 2.94 13.81 4.23
N MET A 186 3.07 12.53 3.89
CA MET A 186 3.34 12.07 2.52
C MET A 186 2.22 12.48 1.55
N ILE A 187 0.96 12.20 1.89
CA ILE A 187 -0.20 12.48 1.03
C ILE A 187 -0.39 13.98 0.84
N GLU A 188 -0.27 14.79 1.91
CA GLU A 188 -0.40 16.24 1.83
C GLU A 188 0.69 16.87 0.97
N ARG A 189 1.95 16.44 1.12
CA ARG A 189 3.06 16.90 0.26
C ARG A 189 2.82 16.52 -1.19
N TRP A 190 2.40 15.28 -1.48
CA TRP A 190 2.10 14.83 -2.84
C TRP A 190 0.97 15.62 -3.50
N ILE A 191 -0.18 15.77 -2.82
CA ILE A 191 -1.35 16.46 -3.37
C ILE A 191 -1.08 17.96 -3.50
N GLY A 192 -0.44 18.56 -2.50
CA GLY A 192 -0.07 19.97 -2.45
C GLY A 192 1.03 20.38 -3.43
N GLY A 193 1.64 19.44 -4.18
CA GLY A 193 2.78 19.71 -5.05
C GLY A 193 4.04 20.11 -4.27
N GLY A 194 4.04 19.86 -2.96
CA GLY A 194 5.17 20.09 -2.09
C GLY A 194 6.23 18.99 -2.24
N PRO A 195 7.48 19.29 -1.89
CA PRO A 195 8.54 18.29 -1.87
C PRO A 195 8.22 17.18 -0.88
N LEU A 196 8.31 15.91 -1.30
CA LEU A 196 8.26 14.79 -0.36
C LEU A 196 9.53 14.78 0.51
N ALA A 197 10.70 14.98 -0.08
CA ALA A 197 11.96 15.21 0.63
C ALA A 197 12.42 16.66 0.50
N GLY A 198 12.73 17.29 1.64
CA GLY A 198 13.50 18.54 1.81
C GLY A 198 13.71 19.46 0.60
N GLY A 199 12.65 20.04 0.03
CA GLY A 199 12.78 21.21 -0.85
C GLY A 199 12.88 20.96 -2.37
N LEU A 200 12.70 19.74 -2.88
CA LEU A 200 12.47 19.53 -4.32
C LEU A 200 11.09 20.04 -4.75
N LYS A 201 11.01 21.31 -5.14
CA LYS A 201 9.87 21.85 -5.90
C LYS A 201 9.73 21.04 -7.18
N VAL A 202 8.61 20.33 -7.33
CA VAL A 202 8.21 19.81 -8.63
C VAL A 202 7.91 21.04 -9.48
N ALA A 203 8.74 21.26 -10.51
CA ALA A 203 8.58 22.34 -11.48
C ALA A 203 7.30 22.16 -12.30
#